data_AF-A0AAW3MZ16-F1
#
_entry.id   AF-A0AAW3MZ16-F1
#
_cell.length_a   1.000
_cell.length_b   1.000
_cell.length_c   1.000
_cell.angle_alpha   90.00
_cell.angle_beta   90.00
_cell.angle_gamma   90.00
#
_symmetry.space_group_name_H-M   'P 1'
#
loop_
_entity.id
_entity.type
_entity.pdbx_description
1 polymer ?
#
loop_
_entity_poly.entity_id
_entity_poly.type
_entity_poly.pdbx_seq_one_letter_code
_entity_poly.pdbx_strand_id
1 'polypeptide(L)'
;MHNATGGLPEAKVCVWCDGTNDTAANPLVVLASGGAEEEFIHLHCARTNIQFGFCWCCRESKVFYSEDLNEAGECEIHDGESVPDYPDEDAESYIENVRNNEGS
;
A
#
# COMPACT_ATOMS: atom_id res chain seq x y z
N MET A 1 38.61 -11.99 -29.59
CA MET A 1 37.44 -11.15 -29.88
C MET A 1 36.48 -11.34 -28.71
N HIS A 2 36.49 -10.42 -27.74
CA HIS A 2 35.60 -10.49 -26.59
C HIS A 2 34.29 -9.81 -26.97
N ASN A 3 33.26 -10.60 -27.32
CA ASN A 3 31.91 -10.08 -27.42
C ASN A 3 31.41 -9.86 -25.99
N ALA A 4 31.55 -8.62 -25.51
CA ALA A 4 30.78 -8.13 -24.38
C ALA A 4 29.32 -8.06 -24.84
N THR A 5 28.54 -9.08 -24.52
CA THR A 5 27.08 -9.01 -24.58
C THR A 5 26.69 -7.97 -23.54
N GLY A 6 26.53 -6.71 -23.97
CA GLY A 6 25.94 -5.68 -23.13
C GLY A 6 24.57 -6.18 -22.71
N GLY A 7 24.42 -6.50 -21.43
CA GLY A 7 23.16 -6.94 -20.85
C GLY A 7 22.13 -5.86 -21.14
N LEU A 8 21.15 -6.19 -21.99
CA LEU A 8 19.94 -5.39 -22.10
C LEU A 8 19.35 -5.33 -20.68
N PRO A 9 18.87 -4.17 -20.21
CA PRO A 9 18.17 -4.11 -18.94
C PRO A 9 17.05 -5.14 -18.99
N GLU A 10 16.98 -6.01 -17.98
CA GLU A 10 15.96 -7.03 -17.90
C GLU A 10 14.59 -6.35 -18.03
N ALA A 11 13.81 -6.82 -18.99
CA ALA A 11 12.49 -6.27 -19.22
C ALA A 11 11.65 -6.48 -17.96
N LYS A 12 11.14 -5.40 -17.39
CA LYS A 12 10.20 -5.47 -16.26
C LYS A 12 8.94 -6.19 -16.73
N VAL A 13 8.57 -7.28 -16.08
CA VAL A 13 7.38 -8.07 -16.41
C VAL A 13 6.51 -8.23 -15.17
N CYS A 14 5.20 -8.36 -15.39
CA CYS A 14 4.24 -8.61 -14.32
C CYS A 14 4.44 -10.02 -13.76
N VAL A 15 4.73 -10.15 -12.47
CA VAL A 15 4.92 -11.44 -11.78
C VAL A 15 3.69 -12.35 -11.77
N TRP A 16 2.49 -11.80 -12.02
CA TRP A 16 1.24 -12.58 -12.04
C TRP A 16 0.86 -13.08 -13.44
N CYS A 17 1.05 -12.26 -14.47
CA CYS A 17 0.53 -12.56 -15.81
C CYS A 17 1.62 -12.67 -16.87
N ASP A 18 2.90 -12.60 -16.48
CA ASP A 18 4.06 -12.73 -17.37
C ASP A 18 3.99 -11.81 -18.61
N GLY A 19 3.44 -10.60 -18.43
CA GLY A 19 3.30 -9.61 -19.50
C GLY A 19 2.10 -9.80 -20.45
N THR A 20 1.26 -10.83 -20.28
CA THR A 20 0.11 -11.10 -21.18
C THR A 20 -0.96 -9.99 -21.21
N ASN A 21 -0.97 -9.11 -20.21
CA ASN A 21 -1.89 -7.97 -20.11
C ASN A 21 -1.17 -6.61 -20.16
N ASP A 22 0.03 -6.55 -20.73
CA ASP A 22 0.81 -5.31 -20.84
C ASP A 22 0.15 -4.33 -21.83
N THR A 23 -0.53 -3.34 -21.28
CA THR A 23 -1.19 -2.28 -22.04
C THR A 23 -0.95 -0.95 -21.36
N ALA A 24 -0.96 0.15 -22.12
CA ALA A 24 -0.78 1.50 -21.55
C ALA A 24 -1.83 1.87 -20.49
N ALA A 25 -3.01 1.23 -20.52
CA ALA A 25 -4.08 1.42 -19.53
C ALA A 25 -3.90 0.53 -18.28
N ASN A 26 -2.93 -0.38 -18.29
CA ASN A 26 -2.63 -1.33 -17.22
C ASN A 26 -1.13 -1.28 -16.89
N PRO A 27 -0.65 -0.20 -16.24
CA PRO A 27 0.76 -0.01 -15.98
C PRO A 27 1.30 -1.05 -14.99
N LEU A 28 2.59 -1.36 -15.12
CA LEU A 28 3.36 -2.03 -14.07
C LEU A 28 3.60 -1.07 -12.90
N VAL A 29 3.35 -1.56 -11.70
CA VAL A 29 3.64 -0.89 -10.42
C VAL A 29 4.55 -1.78 -9.58
N VAL A 30 5.29 -1.16 -8.67
CA VAL A 30 6.23 -1.87 -7.79
C VAL A 30 5.45 -2.72 -6.79
N LEU A 31 5.82 -3.99 -6.71
CA LEU A 31 5.43 -4.89 -5.64
C LEU A 31 6.43 -4.73 -4.49
N ALA A 32 5.91 -4.46 -3.31
CA ALA A 32 6.65 -4.31 -2.07
C ALA A 32 7.15 -5.67 -1.55
N SER A 33 7.92 -6.40 -2.36
CA SER A 33 8.57 -7.61 -1.88
C SER A 33 9.76 -7.21 -1.02
N GLY A 34 9.92 -7.86 0.13
CA GLY A 34 11.12 -7.72 0.98
C GLY A 34 12.39 -8.33 0.36
N GLY A 35 12.38 -8.57 -0.96
CA GLY A 35 13.45 -9.22 -1.71
C GLY A 35 14.58 -8.26 -2.09
N ALA A 36 15.67 -8.84 -2.59
CA ALA A 36 16.82 -8.08 -3.10
C ALA A 36 16.58 -7.46 -4.49
N GLU A 37 15.59 -7.97 -5.22
CA GLU A 37 15.23 -7.52 -6.57
C GLU A 37 13.83 -6.91 -6.55
N GLU A 38 13.66 -5.82 -7.31
CA GLU A 38 12.36 -5.16 -7.45
C GLU A 38 11.43 -6.02 -8.30
N GLU A 39 10.29 -6.39 -7.73
CA GLU A 39 9.23 -7.09 -8.45
C GLU A 39 8.18 -6.09 -8.96
N PHE A 40 7.55 -6.43 -10.09
CA PHE A 40 6.53 -5.59 -10.71
C PHE A 40 5.25 -6.38 -10.94
N ILE A 41 4.12 -5.72 -10.75
CA ILE A 41 2.80 -6.27 -11.01
C ILE A 41 1.96 -5.25 -11.76
N HIS A 42 1.14 -5.71 -12.69
CA HIS A 42 0.16 -4.86 -13.34
C HIS A 42 -0.91 -4.38 -12.36
N LEU A 43 -1.27 -3.10 -12.39
CA LEU A 43 -2.29 -2.53 -11.51
C LEU A 43 -3.62 -3.29 -11.58
N HIS A 44 -4.05 -3.71 -12.76
CA HIS A 44 -5.26 -4.53 -12.92
C HIS A 44 -5.13 -5.90 -12.23
N CYS A 45 -3.98 -6.56 -12.41
CA CYS A 45 -3.73 -7.87 -11.79
C CYS A 45 -3.79 -7.76 -10.26
N ALA A 46 -3.15 -6.74 -9.69
CA ALA A 46 -3.19 -6.45 -8.26
C ALA A 46 -4.62 -6.19 -7.74
N ARG A 47 -5.47 -5.46 -8.48
CA ARG A 47 -6.85 -5.21 -8.08
C ARG A 47 -7.77 -6.43 -8.16
N THR A 48 -7.50 -7.36 -9.07
CA THR A 48 -8.36 -8.52 -9.32
C THR A 48 -8.00 -9.76 -8.50
N ASN A 49 -6.79 -9.82 -7.95
CA ASN A 49 -6.29 -11.00 -7.27
C ASN A 49 -6.15 -10.73 -5.76
N ILE A 50 -6.82 -11.58 -4.98
CA ILE A 50 -6.86 -11.52 -3.51
C ILE A 50 -5.51 -11.67 -2.81
N GLN A 51 -4.47 -12.15 -3.52
CA GLN A 51 -3.11 -12.25 -2.99
C GLN A 51 -2.41 -10.90 -2.87
N PHE A 52 -2.97 -9.86 -3.48
CA PHE A 52 -2.39 -8.53 -3.47
C PHE A 52 -3.36 -7.53 -2.86
N GLY A 53 -2.79 -6.49 -2.27
CA GLY A 53 -3.54 -5.40 -1.69
C GLY A 53 -2.80 -4.07 -1.76
N PHE A 54 -3.48 -3.04 -1.31
CA PHE A 54 -2.95 -1.69 -1.22
C PHE A 54 -3.09 -1.22 0.21
N CYS A 55 -2.01 -0.66 0.76
CA CYS A 55 -2.12 0.08 1.99
C CYS A 55 -2.99 1.32 1.76
N TRP A 56 -3.99 1.57 2.60
CA TRP A 56 -4.91 2.69 2.41
C TRP A 56 -4.20 4.06 2.48
N CYS A 57 -3.12 4.16 3.29
CA CYS A 57 -2.24 5.33 3.35
C CYS A 57 -1.38 5.47 2.07
N CYS A 58 -0.76 4.38 1.60
CA CYS A 58 0.08 4.39 0.40
C CYS A 58 -0.70 4.52 -0.91
N ARG A 59 -1.96 4.09 -0.94
CA ARG A 59 -2.79 3.96 -2.15
C ARG A 59 -2.08 3.16 -3.25
N GLU A 60 -2.33 3.51 -4.52
CA GLU A 60 -1.79 2.81 -5.70
C GLU A 60 -0.33 3.13 -6.01
N SER A 61 0.38 3.77 -5.08
CA SER A 61 1.82 4.05 -5.20
C SER A 61 2.65 2.77 -5.14
N LYS A 62 2.18 1.78 -4.37
CA LYS A 62 2.88 0.53 -4.10
C LYS A 62 1.87 -0.59 -3.86
N VAL A 63 2.12 -1.77 -4.40
CA VAL A 63 1.32 -2.98 -4.15
C VAL A 63 2.02 -3.82 -3.09
N PHE A 64 1.26 -4.47 -2.23
CA PHE A 64 1.75 -5.38 -1.19
C PHE A 64 1.16 -6.76 -1.40
N TYR A 65 1.82 -7.82 -0.92
CA TYR A 65 1.09 -9.07 -0.71
C TYR A 65 0.06 -8.84 0.38
N SER A 66 -1.12 -9.45 0.26
CA SER A 66 -2.19 -9.30 1.24
C SER A 66 -1.79 -9.79 2.62
N GLU A 67 -0.82 -10.71 2.71
CA GLU A 67 -0.26 -11.18 3.98
C GLU A 67 0.66 -10.17 4.67
N ASP A 68 1.20 -9.20 3.91
CA ASP A 68 2.02 -8.10 4.44
C ASP A 68 1.18 -6.90 4.90
N LEU A 69 -0.15 -6.99 4.74
CA LEU A 69 -1.10 -6.00 5.22
C LEU A 69 -1.75 -6.49 6.51
N ASN A 70 -1.90 -5.59 7.49
CA ASN A 70 -2.68 -5.88 8.69
C ASN A 70 -4.20 -5.92 8.37
N GLU A 71 -5.04 -6.28 9.36
CA GLU A 71 -6.50 -6.36 9.19
C GLU A 71 -7.15 -5.02 8.79
N ALA A 72 -6.50 -3.89 9.11
CA ALA A 72 -6.94 -2.56 8.71
C ALA A 72 -6.53 -2.20 7.27
N GLY A 73 -5.79 -3.07 6.58
CA GLY A 73 -5.27 -2.81 5.24
C GLY A 73 -4.11 -1.80 5.26
N GLU A 74 -3.23 -1.90 6.25
CA GLU A 74 -2.02 -1.07 6.39
C GLU A 74 -0.77 -1.91 6.20
N CYS A 75 0.26 -1.30 5.60
CA CYS A 75 1.58 -1.90 5.59
C CYS A 75 2.30 -1.62 6.92
N GLU A 76 3.40 -2.34 7.18
CA GLU A 76 4.22 -2.22 8.41
C GLU A 76 4.58 -0.77 8.78
N ILE A 77 4.75 0.12 7.80
CA ILE A 77 5.11 1.53 8.03
C ILE A 77 3.94 2.34 8.60
N HIS A 78 2.71 1.99 8.24
CA HIS A 78 1.49 2.70 8.64
C HIS A 78 0.64 1.88 9.62
N ASP A 79 1.24 0.90 10.31
CA ASP A 79 0.56 0.05 11.28
C ASP A 79 0.01 0.88 12.45
N GLY A 80 -1.32 0.89 12.60
CA GLY A 80 -2.03 1.62 13.66
C GLY A 80 -2.47 3.03 13.28
N GLU A 81 -2.20 3.51 12.06
CA GLU A 81 -2.62 4.87 11.63
C GLU A 81 -4.14 5.00 11.44
N SER A 82 -4.85 3.90 11.24
CA SER A 82 -6.32 3.85 11.19
C SER A 82 -6.97 4.00 12.56
N VAL A 83 -6.23 3.82 13.65
CA VAL A 83 -6.75 3.98 15.01
C VAL A 83 -6.72 5.46 15.35
N PRO A 84 -7.89 6.10 15.59
CA PRO A 84 -7.90 7.48 16.03
C PRO A 84 -7.23 7.57 17.42
N ASP A 85 -6.18 8.38 17.52
CA ASP A 85 -5.54 8.73 18.79
C ASP A 85 -6.41 9.76 19.52
N TYR A 86 -7.57 9.31 20.00
CA TYR A 86 -8.34 10.07 20.97
C TYR A 86 -7.84 9.69 22.36
N PRO A 87 -7.18 10.60 23.10
CA PRO A 87 -6.96 10.35 24.51
C PRO A 87 -8.32 10.14 25.17
N ASP A 88 -8.48 9.01 25.88
CA ASP A 88 -9.71 8.65 26.60
C ASP A 88 -10.20 9.77 27.55
N GLU A 89 -9.35 10.73 27.89
CA GLU A 89 -9.62 11.84 28.80
C GLU A 89 -10.40 13.03 28.21
N ASP A 90 -10.58 13.12 26.88
CA ASP A 90 -11.26 14.29 26.26
C ASP A 90 -12.75 14.07 25.95
N ALA A 91 -13.25 12.83 26.06
CA ALA A 91 -14.67 12.53 25.88
C ALA A 91 -15.55 13.07 27.02
N GLU A 92 -15.02 13.14 28.24
CA GLU A 92 -15.74 13.64 29.43
C GLU A 92 -15.55 15.16 29.63
N SER A 93 -14.47 15.76 29.12
CA SER A 93 -14.14 17.19 29.26
C SER A 93 -15.06 18.12 28.43
N TYR A 94 -15.52 17.67 27.26
CA TYR A 94 -16.37 18.50 26.39
C TYR A 94 -17.79 18.72 26.94
N ILE A 95 -18.27 17.83 27.83
CA ILE A 95 -19.62 17.91 28.40
C ILE A 95 -19.70 18.86 29.59
N GLU A 96 -18.59 19.07 30.33
CA GLU A 96 -18.61 19.91 31.53
C GLU A 96 -18.44 21.42 31.23
N ASN A 97 -17.77 21.80 30.13
CA ASN A 97 -17.61 23.21 29.77
C ASN A 97 -18.87 23.86 29.15
N VAL A 98 -19.84 23.07 28.69
CA VAL A 98 -21.13 23.60 28.19
C VAL A 98 -22.07 23.97 29.36
N ARG A 99 -21.94 23.31 30.51
CA ARG A 99 -22.83 23.52 31.67
C ARG A 99 -22.46 24.71 32.56
N ASN A 100 -21.22 25.21 32.47
CA ASN A 100 -20.75 26.28 33.36
C ASN A 100 -20.89 27.70 32.77
N ASN A 101 -21.49 27.87 31.59
CA ASN A 101 -21.68 29.19 30.97
C ASN A 101 -23.13 29.72 31.03
N GLU A 102 -24.03 29.04 31.75
CA GLU A 102 -25.45 29.45 31.90
C GLU A 102 -25.86 29.69 33.37
N GLY A 103 -25.07 30.45 34.13
CA GLY A 103 -25.49 30.82 35.49
C GLY A 103 -24.58 31.80 36.22
N SER A 104 -24.49 33.04 35.70
CA SER A 104 -24.20 34.24 36.52
C SER A 104 -25.45 34.71 37.26
#